data_AF-A0A4Q3WCA9-F1
#
_entry.id   AF-A0A4Q3WCA9-F1
#
_cell.length_a   1.000
_cell.length_b   1.000
_cell.length_c   1.000
_cell.angle_alpha   90.00
_cell.angle_beta   90.00
_cell.angle_gamma   90.00
#
_symmetry.space_group_name_H-M   'P 1'
#
loop_
_entity.id
_entity.type
_entity.pdbx_description
1 polymer ?
#
loop_
_entity_poly.entity_id
_entity_poly.type
_entity_poly.pdbx_seq_one_letter_code
_entity_poly.pdbx_strand_id
1 'polypeptide(L)'
;MLPFLGVASEIKGNLITFLIAREVGSFFDGGSEAIRDVMPDCFSKSMSQKTIEKMLRVASLMACVTGGLRGEPQSCLWMSDADEALETFERREQLARLCSYITYGLTNWKQPAEIRFGTNRDAGIPTWCRDAAAIPDLVAGAYCKLADILPTFRGVRHGIRIVPKDTLRDERARIIGDWLFTANGPLRHILARLERDELGEIRASAQCFVRDYR
;
A
#
# COMPACT_ATOMS: atom_id res chain seq x y z
N MET A 1 -9.98 -13.27 -15.54
CA MET A 1 -8.99 -12.27 -15.08
C MET A 1 -8.85 -11.10 -16.04
N LEU A 2 -8.51 -11.31 -17.33
CA LEU A 2 -8.39 -10.20 -18.29
C LEU A 2 -9.64 -9.28 -18.39
N PRO A 3 -10.89 -9.80 -18.45
CA PRO A 3 -12.06 -8.92 -18.45
C PRO A 3 -12.18 -8.06 -17.18
N PHE A 4 -11.86 -8.65 -16.02
CA PHE A 4 -11.87 -7.94 -14.74
C PHE A 4 -10.82 -6.81 -14.71
N LEU A 5 -9.59 -7.09 -15.17
CA LEU A 5 -8.53 -6.07 -15.27
C LEU A 5 -8.88 -4.97 -16.27
N GLY A 6 -9.55 -5.33 -17.38
CA GLY A 6 -10.08 -4.35 -18.35
C GLY A 6 -11.09 -3.40 -17.70
N VAL A 7 -12.03 -3.92 -16.91
CA VAL A 7 -12.97 -3.08 -16.15
C VAL A 7 -12.25 -2.24 -15.08
N ALA A 8 -11.26 -2.82 -14.38
CA ALA A 8 -10.46 -2.10 -13.39
C ALA A 8 -9.73 -0.89 -13.98
N SER A 9 -9.23 -0.99 -15.22
CA SER A 9 -8.58 0.13 -15.92
C SER A 9 -9.46 1.37 -16.06
N GLU A 10 -10.79 1.21 -16.09
CA GLU A 10 -11.76 2.30 -16.24
C GLU A 10 -12.00 3.09 -14.94
N ILE A 11 -11.45 2.65 -13.81
CA ILE A 11 -11.56 3.36 -12.54
C ILE A 11 -10.75 4.66 -12.61
N LYS A 12 -11.39 5.81 -12.38
CA LYS A 12 -10.70 7.09 -12.24
C LYS A 12 -10.03 7.16 -10.87
N GLY A 13 -8.72 6.93 -10.82
CA GLY A 13 -8.00 6.96 -9.55
C GLY A 13 -6.51 6.62 -9.68
N ASN A 14 -5.87 6.46 -8.52
CA ASN A 14 -4.48 6.01 -8.43
C ASN A 14 -4.44 4.64 -7.74
N LEU A 15 -3.79 3.68 -8.39
CA LEU A 15 -3.38 2.42 -7.80
C LEU A 15 -1.93 2.59 -7.34
N ILE A 16 -1.76 2.83 -6.04
CA ILE A 16 -0.44 3.02 -5.42
C ILE A 16 -0.06 1.73 -4.70
N THR A 17 1.05 1.13 -5.10
CA THR A 17 1.59 -0.06 -4.44
C THR A 17 2.91 0.28 -3.77
N PHE A 18 3.05 -0.12 -2.51
CA PHE A 18 4.30 0.01 -1.77
C PHE A 18 4.99 -1.35 -1.67
N LEU A 19 6.19 -1.46 -2.23
CA LEU A 19 7.05 -2.63 -2.12
C LEU A 19 8.23 -2.30 -1.20
N ILE A 20 8.27 -2.93 -0.03
CA ILE A 20 9.25 -2.62 1.02
C ILE A 20 10.16 -3.83 1.20
N ALA A 21 11.45 -3.64 0.94
CA ALA A 21 12.45 -4.68 1.14
C ALA A 21 12.58 -5.02 2.64
N ARG A 22 12.91 -6.27 2.96
CA ARG A 22 12.91 -6.76 4.36
C ARG A 22 13.95 -6.04 5.22
N GLU A 23 15.08 -5.71 4.62
CA GLU A 23 16.22 -5.01 5.20
C GLU A 23 15.95 -3.55 5.58
N VAL A 24 14.80 -2.98 5.20
CA VAL A 24 14.38 -1.64 5.60
C VAL A 24 14.11 -1.57 7.12
N GLY A 25 13.73 -2.69 7.75
CA GLY A 25 13.46 -2.73 9.19
C GLY A 25 12.21 -1.94 9.60
N SER A 26 12.12 -1.50 10.86
CA SER A 26 10.99 -0.71 11.35
C SER A 26 11.07 0.74 10.87
N PHE A 27 9.93 1.40 10.71
CA PHE A 27 9.86 2.83 10.42
C PHE A 27 9.98 3.70 11.69
N PHE A 28 9.99 3.07 12.86
CA PHE A 28 10.01 3.74 14.16
C PHE A 28 11.27 3.35 14.92
N ASP A 29 11.93 4.35 15.50
CA ASP A 29 13.08 4.14 16.37
C ASP A 29 12.66 3.29 17.58
N GLY A 30 13.46 2.27 17.91
CA GLY A 30 13.16 1.31 18.97
C GLY A 30 12.15 0.21 18.59
N GLY A 31 11.53 0.28 17.41
CA GLY A 31 10.64 -0.75 16.87
C GLY A 31 9.33 -0.97 17.63
N SER A 32 8.69 -2.10 17.36
CA SER A 32 7.34 -2.45 17.86
C SER A 32 7.16 -2.44 19.38
N GLU A 33 8.21 -2.68 20.16
CA GLU A 33 8.11 -2.67 21.63
C GLU A 33 8.06 -1.25 22.17
N ALA A 34 8.99 -0.40 21.72
CA ALA A 34 9.06 0.99 22.16
C ALA A 34 7.78 1.76 21.82
N ILE A 35 7.23 1.56 20.62
CA ILE A 35 6.01 2.28 20.21
C ILE A 35 4.77 1.81 20.98
N ARG A 36 4.73 0.55 21.42
CA ARG A 36 3.62 0.04 22.24
C ARG A 36 3.55 0.75 23.59
N ASP A 37 4.70 1.08 24.17
CA ASP A 37 4.76 1.78 25.44
C ASP A 37 4.36 3.27 25.29
N VAL A 38 4.64 3.87 24.14
CA VAL A 38 4.28 5.27 23.83
C VAL A 38 2.81 5.41 23.41
N MET A 39 2.24 4.42 22.71
CA MET A 39 0.87 4.43 22.19
C MET A 39 0.08 3.18 22.65
N PRO A 40 -0.13 3.00 23.97
CA PRO A 40 -0.71 1.77 24.51
C PRO A 40 -2.18 1.55 24.13
N ASP A 41 -2.89 2.59 23.70
CA ASP A 41 -4.28 2.52 23.25
C ASP A 41 -4.42 2.06 21.78
N CYS A 42 -3.32 2.03 21.04
CA CYS A 42 -3.24 1.57 19.65
C CYS A 42 -2.89 0.08 19.54
N PHE A 43 -2.51 -0.59 20.63
CA PHE A 43 -2.07 -1.99 20.60
C PHE A 43 -2.55 -2.77 21.81
N SER A 44 -3.11 -3.95 21.58
CA SER A 44 -3.46 -4.89 22.66
C SER A 44 -2.20 -5.61 23.19
N LYS A 45 -2.20 -5.94 24.50
CA LYS A 45 -1.05 -6.59 25.17
C LYS A 45 -0.67 -7.93 24.57
N SER A 46 -1.63 -8.65 23.99
CA SER A 46 -1.44 -9.96 23.36
C SER A 46 -0.98 -9.89 21.90
N MET A 47 -0.84 -8.69 21.33
CA MET A 47 -0.47 -8.52 19.94
C MET A 47 0.99 -8.89 19.71
N SER A 48 1.26 -9.67 18.66
CA SER A 48 2.62 -10.05 18.29
C SER A 48 3.40 -8.85 17.74
N GLN A 49 4.73 -8.83 17.94
CA GLN A 49 5.61 -7.81 17.36
C GLN A 49 5.43 -7.70 15.83
N LYS A 50 5.27 -8.83 15.13
CA LYS A 50 5.02 -8.88 13.69
C LYS A 50 3.74 -8.15 13.30
N THR A 51 2.66 -8.33 14.06
CA THR A 51 1.38 -7.66 13.83
C THR A 51 1.50 -6.15 14.09
N ILE A 52 2.19 -5.76 15.17
CA ILE A 52 2.45 -4.35 15.49
C ILE A 52 3.24 -3.68 14.36
N GLU A 53 4.36 -4.27 13.91
CA GLU A 53 5.14 -3.73 12.78
C GLU A 53 4.31 -3.61 11.49
N LYS A 54 3.44 -4.59 11.21
CA LYS A 54 2.54 -4.54 10.06
C LYS A 54 1.57 -3.35 10.19
N MET A 55 0.97 -3.15 11.36
CA MET A 55 0.06 -2.02 11.62
C MET A 55 0.77 -0.68 11.53
N LEU A 56 1.99 -0.55 12.08
CA LEU A 56 2.81 0.66 11.97
C LEU A 56 3.07 1.02 10.51
N ARG A 57 3.55 0.06 9.72
CA ARG A 57 3.83 0.29 8.29
C ARG A 57 2.58 0.72 7.53
N VAL A 58 1.47 0.01 7.73
CA VAL A 58 0.19 0.35 7.10
C VAL A 58 -0.24 1.76 7.51
N ALA A 59 -0.25 2.07 8.80
CA ALA A 59 -0.66 3.37 9.29
C ALA A 59 0.24 4.53 8.82
N SER A 60 1.55 4.34 8.79
CA SER A 60 2.49 5.33 8.25
C SER A 60 2.25 5.61 6.77
N LEU A 61 2.10 4.56 5.95
CA LEU A 61 1.85 4.71 4.53
C LEU A 61 0.47 5.34 4.27
N MET A 62 -0.55 4.91 5.01
CA MET A 62 -1.88 5.50 4.96
C MET A 62 -1.86 6.98 5.33
N ALA A 63 -1.11 7.36 6.37
CA ALA A 63 -0.96 8.75 6.78
C ALA A 63 -0.24 9.58 5.70
N CYS A 64 0.81 9.05 5.07
CA CYS A 64 1.48 9.69 3.93
C CYS A 64 0.53 9.90 2.73
N VAL A 65 -0.22 8.86 2.35
CA VAL A 65 -1.20 8.94 1.25
C VAL A 65 -2.32 9.92 1.58
N THR A 66 -2.84 9.85 2.81
CA THR A 66 -3.89 10.75 3.30
C THR A 66 -3.41 12.19 3.31
N GLY A 67 -2.27 12.49 3.94
CA GLY A 67 -1.73 13.84 4.01
C GLY A 67 -1.34 14.43 2.64
N GLY A 68 -0.97 13.58 1.68
CA GLY A 68 -0.59 14.02 0.34
C GLY A 68 -1.74 14.17 -0.66
N LEU A 69 -2.81 13.38 -0.54
CA LEU A 69 -3.87 13.29 -1.57
C LEU A 69 -5.25 13.76 -1.11
N ARG A 70 -5.45 13.96 0.19
CA ARG A 70 -6.74 14.33 0.78
C ARG A 70 -6.62 15.69 1.45
N GLY A 71 -7.63 16.55 1.27
CA GLY A 71 -7.75 17.78 2.05
C GLY A 71 -8.25 17.51 3.48
N GLU A 72 -7.85 18.36 4.45
CA GLU A 72 -8.26 18.25 5.86
C GLU A 72 -9.78 18.02 6.08
N PRO A 73 -10.70 18.79 5.45
CA PRO A 73 -12.13 18.63 5.68
C PRO A 73 -12.79 17.51 4.83
N GLN A 74 -12.04 16.82 3.97
CA GLN A 74 -12.61 15.80 3.09
C GLN A 74 -12.79 14.48 3.83
N SER A 75 -14.00 13.93 3.94
CA SER A 75 -14.19 12.61 4.56
C SER A 75 -13.49 11.51 3.75
N CYS A 76 -12.98 10.48 4.43
CA CYS A 76 -12.26 9.37 3.81
C CYS A 76 -12.80 8.02 4.31
N LEU A 77 -12.97 7.08 3.38
CA LEU A 77 -13.33 5.70 3.68
C LEU A 77 -12.17 4.79 3.23
N TRP A 78 -11.58 4.07 4.18
CA TRP A 78 -10.62 3.01 3.92
C TRP A 78 -11.32 1.67 3.98
N MET A 79 -11.27 0.95 2.86
CA MET A 79 -11.81 -0.39 2.76
C MET A 79 -10.66 -1.38 2.57
N SER A 80 -10.67 -2.46 3.34
CA SER A 80 -9.76 -3.58 3.16
C SER A 80 -10.54 -4.87 2.91
N ASP A 81 -9.90 -5.84 2.27
CA ASP A 81 -10.28 -7.21 2.55
C ASP A 81 -9.91 -7.53 4.02
N ALA A 82 -10.64 -8.43 4.67
CA ALA A 82 -10.45 -8.71 6.10
C ALA A 82 -9.12 -9.46 6.37
N ASP A 83 -7.99 -8.81 6.13
CA ASP A 83 -6.64 -9.26 6.46
C ASP A 83 -6.45 -9.29 7.98
N GLU A 84 -5.46 -10.04 8.45
CA GLU A 84 -5.12 -10.28 9.86
C GLU A 84 -5.06 -8.96 10.66
N ALA A 85 -4.55 -7.87 10.07
CA ALA A 85 -4.45 -6.57 10.74
C ALA A 85 -5.80 -5.86 10.98
N LEU A 86 -6.87 -6.29 10.32
CA LEU A 86 -8.21 -5.68 10.35
C LEU A 86 -9.31 -6.71 10.67
N GLU A 87 -8.91 -7.91 11.08
CA GLU A 87 -9.78 -9.07 11.27
C GLU A 87 -10.89 -8.83 12.31
N THR A 88 -10.58 -8.09 13.38
CA THR A 88 -11.52 -7.79 14.46
C THR A 88 -11.89 -6.32 14.48
N PHE A 89 -13.07 -6.01 15.04
CA PHE A 89 -13.48 -4.62 15.26
C PHE A 89 -12.46 -3.85 16.12
N GLU A 90 -11.94 -4.48 17.18
CA GLU A 90 -10.92 -3.89 18.04
C GLU A 90 -9.64 -3.52 17.27
N ARG A 91 -9.14 -4.40 16.40
CA ARG A 91 -7.96 -4.13 15.57
C ARG A 91 -8.18 -2.97 14.59
N ARG A 92 -9.39 -2.84 14.05
CA ARG A 92 -9.77 -1.72 13.18
C ARG A 92 -9.75 -0.39 13.93
N GLU A 93 -10.33 -0.35 15.13
CA GLU A 93 -10.29 0.84 16.00
C GLU A 93 -8.85 1.21 16.39
N GLN A 94 -8.04 0.21 16.74
CA GLN A 94 -6.62 0.39 17.06
C GLN A 94 -5.83 0.97 15.87
N LEU A 95 -6.02 0.43 14.65
CA LEU A 95 -5.40 1.00 13.45
C LEU A 95 -5.92 2.41 13.16
N ALA A 96 -7.21 2.67 13.35
CA ALA A 96 -7.81 3.97 13.12
C ALA A 96 -7.19 5.06 14.01
N ARG A 97 -6.96 4.75 15.29
CA ARG A 97 -6.26 5.65 16.23
C ARG A 97 -4.83 5.88 15.80
N LEU A 98 -4.10 4.81 15.48
CA LEU A 98 -2.70 4.89 15.03
C LEU A 98 -2.56 5.76 13.76
N CYS A 99 -3.41 5.53 12.76
CA CYS A 99 -3.50 6.35 11.55
C CYS A 99 -3.78 7.82 11.88
N SER A 100 -4.70 8.09 12.81
CA SER A 100 -5.05 9.44 13.23
C SER A 100 -3.87 10.17 13.88
N TYR A 101 -3.15 9.49 14.78
CA TYR A 101 -1.97 10.04 15.45
C TYR A 101 -0.84 10.34 14.48
N ILE A 102 -0.52 9.39 13.60
CA ILE A 102 0.56 9.59 12.63
C ILE A 102 0.17 10.68 11.61
N THR A 103 -1.08 10.67 11.12
CA THR A 103 -1.57 11.71 10.21
C THR A 103 -1.48 13.08 10.86
N TYR A 104 -1.94 13.22 12.11
CA TYR A 104 -1.80 14.47 12.86
C TYR A 104 -0.35 14.93 12.97
N GLY A 105 0.57 14.02 13.32
CA GLY A 105 2.00 14.32 13.42
C GLY A 105 2.62 14.78 12.09
N LEU A 106 2.17 14.22 10.96
CA LEU A 106 2.67 14.57 9.62
C LEU A 106 2.06 15.85 9.05
N THR A 107 0.78 16.12 9.33
CA THR A 107 0.03 17.19 8.64
C THR A 107 -0.32 18.38 9.53
N ASN A 108 -0.29 18.22 10.85
CA ASN A 108 -0.77 19.18 11.84
C ASN A 108 -2.26 19.57 11.70
N TRP A 109 -3.07 18.77 11.01
CA TRP A 109 -4.51 19.00 10.87
C TRP A 109 -5.19 19.11 12.23
N LYS A 110 -5.93 20.19 12.46
CA LYS A 110 -6.61 20.48 13.74
C LYS A 110 -8.05 20.00 13.75
N GLN A 111 -8.68 19.93 12.58
CA GLN A 111 -10.06 19.51 12.41
C GLN A 111 -10.18 18.54 11.22
N PRO A 112 -9.44 17.41 11.23
CA PRO A 112 -9.57 16.42 10.17
C PRO A 112 -10.98 15.86 10.14
N ALA A 113 -11.58 15.80 8.96
CA ALA A 113 -12.83 15.07 8.79
C ALA A 113 -12.65 13.58 9.11
N GLU A 114 -13.78 12.90 9.36
CA GLU A 114 -13.82 11.50 9.77
C GLU A 114 -13.10 10.58 8.77
N ILE A 115 -12.28 9.67 9.31
CA ILE A 115 -11.68 8.55 8.58
C ILE A 115 -12.42 7.28 9.03
N ARG A 116 -13.18 6.68 8.12
CA ARG A 116 -13.89 5.43 8.38
C ARG A 116 -13.06 4.25 7.90
N PHE A 117 -13.03 3.20 8.71
CA PHE A 117 -12.36 1.94 8.37
C PHE A 117 -13.40 0.85 8.25
N GLY A 118 -13.45 0.21 7.09
CA GLY A 118 -14.39 -0.86 6.79
C GLY A 118 -13.72 -2.08 6.19
N THR A 119 -14.44 -3.20 6.22
CA THR A 119 -14.04 -4.42 5.52
C THR A 119 -15.05 -4.79 4.45
N ASN A 120 -14.62 -5.59 3.48
CA ASN A 120 -15.52 -6.17 2.47
C ASN A 120 -16.59 -7.16 3.02
N ARG A 121 -16.64 -7.33 4.35
CA ARG A 121 -17.63 -8.15 5.08
C ARG A 121 -18.66 -7.30 5.84
N ASP A 122 -18.47 -5.98 5.90
CA ASP A 122 -19.40 -5.11 6.62
C ASP A 122 -20.77 -5.08 5.93
N ALA A 123 -21.84 -5.07 6.72
CA ALA A 123 -23.20 -5.07 6.19
C ALA A 123 -23.51 -3.74 5.46
N GLY A 124 -24.24 -3.82 4.34
CA GLY A 124 -24.70 -2.63 3.61
C GLY A 124 -23.66 -1.95 2.73
N ILE A 125 -22.45 -2.50 2.58
CA ILE A 125 -21.49 -1.99 1.59
C ILE A 125 -21.94 -2.36 0.17
N PRO A 126 -21.72 -1.48 -0.82
CA PRO A 126 -21.95 -1.82 -2.21
C PRO A 126 -21.15 -3.06 -2.65
N THR A 127 -21.74 -3.89 -3.51
CA THR A 127 -21.12 -5.12 -4.02
C THR A 127 -19.79 -4.85 -4.74
N TRP A 128 -19.70 -3.73 -5.46
CA TRP A 128 -18.47 -3.32 -6.16
C TRP A 128 -17.30 -3.04 -5.21
N CYS A 129 -17.53 -2.74 -3.92
CA CYS A 129 -16.44 -2.49 -2.97
C CYS A 129 -15.57 -3.73 -2.77
N ARG A 130 -16.16 -4.93 -2.87
CA ARG A 130 -15.41 -6.18 -2.80
C ARG A 130 -14.49 -6.34 -4.01
N ASP A 131 -15.00 -6.06 -5.20
CA ASP A 131 -14.25 -6.13 -6.45
C ASP A 131 -13.13 -5.09 -6.47
N ALA A 132 -13.41 -3.86 -6.01
CA ALA A 132 -12.42 -2.81 -5.86
C ALA A 132 -11.31 -3.18 -4.86
N ALA A 133 -11.67 -3.76 -3.71
CA ALA A 133 -10.71 -4.19 -2.68
C ALA A 133 -9.84 -5.38 -3.16
N ALA A 134 -10.30 -6.17 -4.12
CA ALA A 134 -9.49 -7.25 -4.70
C ALA A 134 -8.37 -6.75 -5.61
N ILE A 135 -8.50 -5.55 -6.21
CA ILE A 135 -7.49 -5.02 -7.15
C ILE A 135 -6.12 -4.83 -6.46
N PRO A 136 -6.02 -4.12 -5.31
CA PRO A 136 -4.74 -3.97 -4.60
C PRO A 136 -4.09 -5.30 -4.18
N ASP A 137 -4.88 -6.29 -3.72
CA ASP A 137 -4.36 -7.60 -3.31
C ASP A 137 -3.74 -8.36 -4.49
N LEU A 138 -4.47 -8.43 -5.61
CA LEU A 138 -3.97 -9.04 -6.86
C LEU A 138 -2.65 -8.41 -7.31
N VAL A 139 -2.57 -7.09 -7.22
CA VAL A 139 -1.42 -6.30 -7.65
C VAL A 139 -0.24 -6.47 -6.72
N ALA A 140 -0.47 -6.43 -5.41
CA ALA A 140 0.56 -6.69 -4.41
C ALA A 140 1.14 -8.11 -4.57
N GLY A 141 0.28 -9.11 -4.76
CA GLY A 141 0.68 -10.49 -5.03
C GLY A 141 1.53 -10.62 -6.30
N ALA A 142 1.13 -9.94 -7.39
CA ALA A 142 1.91 -9.91 -8.61
C ALA A 142 3.28 -9.22 -8.41
N TYR A 143 3.32 -8.06 -7.76
CA TYR A 143 4.58 -7.36 -7.48
C TYR A 143 5.56 -8.18 -6.65
N CYS A 144 5.08 -8.99 -5.70
CA CYS A 144 5.94 -9.93 -4.97
C CYS A 144 6.62 -10.96 -5.88
N LYS A 145 5.97 -11.38 -6.98
CA LYS A 145 6.56 -12.29 -7.99
C LYS A 145 7.46 -11.55 -8.98
N LEU A 146 7.18 -10.27 -9.23
CA LEU A 146 7.94 -9.40 -10.11
C LEU A 146 9.19 -8.80 -9.43
N ALA A 147 9.27 -8.82 -8.10
CA ALA A 147 10.25 -8.06 -7.32
C ALA A 147 11.69 -8.23 -7.80
N ASP A 148 12.09 -9.46 -8.15
CA ASP A 148 13.44 -9.83 -8.58
C ASP A 148 13.84 -9.28 -9.97
N ILE A 149 12.85 -9.00 -10.82
CA ILE A 149 13.08 -8.54 -12.20
C ILE A 149 12.83 -7.04 -12.36
N LEU A 150 12.18 -6.42 -11.38
CA LEU A 150 11.89 -5.00 -11.39
C LEU A 150 13.16 -4.21 -11.04
N PRO A 151 13.53 -3.21 -11.86
CA PRO A 151 14.71 -2.38 -11.61
C PRO A 151 14.74 -1.80 -10.20
N THR A 152 15.86 -2.01 -9.51
CA THR A 152 16.16 -1.38 -8.23
C THR A 152 16.45 0.12 -8.39
N PHE A 153 16.56 0.83 -7.29
CA PHE A 153 16.94 2.23 -7.23
C PHE A 153 18.32 2.46 -7.89
N ARG A 154 18.34 3.29 -8.94
CA ARG A 154 19.55 3.69 -9.68
C ARG A 154 19.80 5.20 -9.59
N GLY A 155 19.74 5.77 -8.38
CA GLY A 155 19.95 7.20 -8.15
C GLY A 155 18.82 8.13 -8.60
N VAL A 156 17.77 7.61 -9.25
CA VAL A 156 16.64 8.38 -9.75
C VAL A 156 15.39 8.10 -8.92
N ARG A 157 14.83 9.14 -8.29
CA ARG A 157 13.65 9.05 -7.41
C ARG A 157 12.34 8.83 -8.15
N HIS A 158 12.23 9.32 -9.39
CA HIS A 158 11.02 9.23 -10.21
C HIS A 158 11.39 8.89 -11.65
N GLY A 159 10.79 7.87 -12.25
CA GLY A 159 11.06 7.58 -13.65
C GLY A 159 10.32 6.39 -14.25
N ILE A 160 10.39 6.33 -15.58
CA ILE A 160 9.92 5.19 -16.36
C ILE A 160 10.99 4.11 -16.35
N ARG A 161 10.57 2.87 -16.13
CA ARG A 161 11.43 1.68 -16.09
C ARG A 161 10.97 0.66 -17.12
N ILE A 162 11.92 0.08 -17.84
CA ILE A 162 11.68 -0.92 -18.87
C ILE A 162 11.88 -2.30 -18.26
N VAL A 163 10.89 -3.20 -18.43
CA VAL A 163 10.94 -4.58 -17.93
C VAL A 163 10.96 -5.56 -19.11
N PRO A 164 11.93 -6.50 -19.18
CA PRO A 164 11.98 -7.51 -20.23
C PRO A 164 10.75 -8.44 -20.23
N LYS A 165 10.31 -8.86 -21.41
CA LYS A 165 9.06 -9.63 -21.61
C LYS A 165 9.10 -11.06 -21.07
N ASP A 166 10.25 -11.74 -21.15
CA ASP A 166 10.35 -13.20 -21.04
C ASP A 166 10.94 -13.72 -19.72
N THR A 167 10.92 -12.91 -18.66
CA THR A 167 11.60 -13.25 -17.41
C THR A 167 10.71 -13.95 -16.38
N LEU A 168 9.40 -14.07 -16.61
CA LEU A 168 8.45 -14.59 -15.60
C LEU A 168 7.85 -15.94 -15.99
N ARG A 169 7.97 -16.89 -15.06
CA ARG A 169 7.33 -18.21 -15.17
C ARG A 169 5.89 -18.23 -14.66
N ASP A 170 5.53 -17.34 -13.73
CA ASP A 170 4.19 -17.27 -13.16
C ASP A 170 3.24 -16.57 -14.14
N GLU A 171 2.33 -17.34 -14.74
CA GLU A 171 1.38 -16.83 -15.74
C GLU A 171 0.46 -15.74 -15.19
N ARG A 172 0.02 -15.86 -13.94
CA ARG A 172 -0.90 -14.90 -13.33
C ARG A 172 -0.20 -13.58 -13.07
N ALA A 173 1.00 -13.63 -12.49
CA ALA A 173 1.82 -12.45 -12.27
C ALA A 173 2.22 -11.79 -13.59
N ARG A 174 2.48 -12.58 -14.64
CA ARG A 174 2.73 -12.06 -15.98
C ARG A 174 1.52 -11.30 -16.52
N ILE A 175 0.31 -11.89 -16.51
CA ILE A 175 -0.89 -11.19 -17.00
C ILE A 175 -1.16 -9.89 -16.24
N ILE A 176 -1.00 -9.90 -14.91
CA ILE A 176 -1.18 -8.70 -14.08
C ILE A 176 -0.08 -7.68 -14.35
N GLY A 177 1.18 -8.11 -14.44
CA GLY A 177 2.32 -7.26 -14.78
C GLY A 177 2.13 -6.59 -16.14
N ASP A 178 1.70 -7.35 -17.14
CA ASP A 178 1.38 -6.85 -18.47
C ASP A 178 0.33 -5.75 -18.40
N TRP A 179 -0.78 -6.01 -17.70
CA TRP A 179 -1.82 -5.00 -17.47
C TRP A 179 -1.27 -3.76 -16.75
N LEU A 180 -0.45 -3.94 -15.72
CA LEU A 180 0.16 -2.84 -14.97
C LEU A 180 1.05 -1.96 -15.85
N PHE A 181 1.77 -2.56 -16.81
CA PHE A 181 2.73 -1.89 -17.71
C PHE A 181 2.08 -1.27 -18.94
N THR A 182 0.81 -1.57 -19.21
CA THR A 182 0.15 -1.15 -20.45
C THR A 182 -0.41 0.29 -20.36
N ALA A 183 -0.35 0.95 -19.19
CA ALA A 183 -0.66 2.38 -18.96
C ALA A 183 -1.90 2.96 -19.69
N ASN A 184 -2.86 2.11 -20.04
CA ASN A 184 -4.04 2.47 -20.83
C ASN A 184 -5.24 2.56 -19.88
N GLY A 185 -5.74 3.77 -19.69
CA GLY A 185 -6.94 4.04 -18.91
C GLY A 185 -6.81 5.19 -17.92
N PRO A 186 -7.94 5.58 -17.29
CA PRO A 186 -7.96 6.57 -16.21
C PRO A 186 -7.36 6.09 -14.89
N LEU A 187 -7.19 4.78 -14.66
CA LEU A 187 -6.50 4.26 -13.49
C LEU A 187 -4.99 4.42 -13.66
N ARG A 188 -4.35 5.26 -12.83
CA ARG A 188 -2.91 5.49 -12.87
C ARG A 188 -2.18 4.58 -11.91
N HIS A 189 -1.14 3.89 -12.38
CA HIS A 189 -0.39 2.93 -11.57
C HIS A 189 0.94 3.53 -11.11
N ILE A 190 1.24 3.40 -9.82
CA ILE A 190 2.48 3.88 -9.23
C ILE A 190 3.02 2.78 -8.31
N LEU A 191 4.26 2.34 -8.55
CA LEU A 191 4.99 1.51 -7.59
C LEU A 191 5.94 2.40 -6.79
N ALA A 192 5.71 2.51 -5.49
CA ALA A 192 6.68 3.05 -4.55
C ALA A 192 7.55 1.91 -4.00
N ARG A 193 8.86 1.97 -4.18
CA ARG A 193 9.82 1.01 -3.61
C ARG A 193 10.59 1.66 -2.47
N LEU A 194 10.70 0.95 -1.35
CA LEU A 194 11.64 1.24 -0.28
C LEU A 194 12.64 0.10 -0.21
N GLU A 195 13.91 0.38 -0.48
CA GLU A 195 14.97 -0.62 -0.54
C GLU A 195 16.33 0.00 -0.24
N ARG A 196 17.34 -0.84 0.01
CA ARG A 196 18.71 -0.40 0.21
C ARG A 196 19.37 -0.13 -1.14
N ASP A 197 20.05 1.01 -1.29
CA ASP A 197 20.83 1.32 -2.49
C ASP A 197 22.22 0.67 -2.46
N GLU A 198 23.01 0.86 -3.52
CA GLU A 198 24.37 0.33 -3.65
C GLU A 198 25.34 0.83 -2.56
N LEU A 199 25.02 1.96 -1.91
CA LEU A 199 25.81 2.54 -0.82
C LEU A 199 25.36 2.04 0.55
N GLY A 200 24.31 1.20 0.60
CA GLY A 200 23.78 0.69 1.84
C GLY A 200 22.71 1.59 2.47
N GLU A 201 22.28 2.66 1.83
CA GLU A 201 21.29 3.60 2.39
C GLU A 201 19.87 3.19 2.01
N ILE A 202 18.90 3.37 2.92
CA ILE A 202 17.49 3.15 2.59
C ILE A 202 16.99 4.29 1.70
N ARG A 203 16.47 3.95 0.52
CA ARG A 203 15.95 4.89 -0.47
C ARG A 203 14.51 4.59 -0.81
N ALA A 204 13.75 5.66 -1.04
CA ALA A 204 12.42 5.60 -1.63
C ALA A 204 12.48 6.00 -3.11
N SER A 205 11.76 5.27 -3.97
CA SER A 205 11.53 5.68 -5.36
C SER A 205 10.10 5.40 -5.79
N ALA A 206 9.55 6.27 -6.62
CA ALA A 206 8.28 6.06 -7.29
C ALA A 206 8.52 5.77 -8.77
N GLN A 207 8.02 4.63 -9.22
CA GLN A 207 8.35 4.05 -10.52
C GLN A 207 7.07 3.81 -11.30
N CYS A 208 7.10 4.19 -12.58
CA CYS A 208 6.13 3.74 -13.57
C CYS A 208 6.86 2.80 -14.52
N PHE A 209 6.21 1.72 -14.94
CA PHE A 209 6.83 0.73 -15.80
C PHE A 209 6.17 0.73 -17.17
N VAL A 210 6.99 0.56 -18.19
CA VAL A 210 6.55 0.29 -19.57
C VAL A 210 7.22 -1.01 -20.02
N ARG A 211 6.50 -1.79 -20.81
CA ARG A 211 7.05 -3.05 -21.30
C ARG A 211 7.95 -2.81 -22.50
N ASP A 212 9.06 -3.55 -22.58
CA ASP A 212 9.83 -3.60 -23.83
C ASP A 212 9.10 -4.49 -24.83
N TYR A 213 8.81 -3.95 -26.01
CA TYR A 213 8.15 -4.66 -27.11
C TYR A 213 9.14 -5.06 -28.22
N ARG A 214 10.44 -4.78 -28.04
CA ARG A 214 11.49 -5.15 -29.01
C ARG A 214 11.86 -6.61 -28.93
#